data_AF-A0AA39Z9S6-F1
#
_entry.id   AF-A0AA39Z9S6-F1
#
_cell.length_a   1.000
_cell.length_b   1.000
_cell.length_c   1.000
_cell.angle_alpha   90.00
_cell.angle_beta   90.00
_cell.angle_gamma   90.00
#
_symmetry.space_group_name_H-M   'P 1'
#
loop_
_entity.id
_entity.type
_entity.pdbx_description
1 polymer ?
#
loop_
_entity_poly.entity_id
_entity_poly.type
_entity_poly.pdbx_seq_one_letter_code
_entity_poly.pdbx_strand_id
1 'polypeptide(L)'
;MRSTRSRSAAANALQSVAEASKPTAKALSKATPAQVRAAATKTVSKPTPQTTTSAQTPQLTPTPETLPFPTSASFTSWLAANHSTTPLGIWLKISKKNSNIPSVSYDEAIDCALCYGWIDGQRKALDSLYFLQRFTPRRKNSMWSKRNVEKVAALTLAGRMEEAGLAEVKRAQEDGRWDRAYDGASMMEMPEDFGIVLAANHKAKGFWERLGKTKRYAFLVKLATTKRAETRARKIGEFVALLEDGKTL
;
A
#
# COMPACT_ATOMS: atom_id res chain seq x y z
N MET A 1 -7.93 25.70 50.37
CA MET A 1 -8.31 26.53 49.19
C MET A 1 -7.25 26.37 48.12
N ARG A 2 -7.66 26.21 46.84
CA ARG A 2 -6.88 25.98 45.60
C ARG A 2 -6.28 24.56 45.48
N SER A 3 -6.32 23.85 44.35
CA SER A 3 -6.87 24.12 43.01
C SER A 3 -6.95 22.77 42.26
N THR A 4 -8.16 22.32 41.91
CA THR A 4 -8.42 21.15 41.05
C THR A 4 -8.73 21.63 39.64
N ARG A 5 -7.71 21.79 38.78
CA ARG A 5 -7.88 21.98 37.33
C ARG A 5 -6.65 21.47 36.59
N SER A 6 -6.59 20.17 36.28
CA SER A 6 -5.73 19.64 35.19
C SER A 6 -6.09 18.21 34.77
N ARG A 7 -7.39 17.89 34.62
CA ARG A 7 -7.83 16.59 34.06
C ARG A 7 -9.03 16.67 33.10
N SER A 8 -9.39 17.86 32.62
CA SER A 8 -10.64 18.08 31.86
C SER A 8 -10.43 18.55 30.41
N ALA A 9 -9.27 18.30 29.80
CA ALA A 9 -8.97 18.75 28.43
C ALA A 9 -8.75 17.63 27.40
N ALA A 10 -8.75 16.35 27.80
CA ALA A 10 -8.48 15.22 26.89
C ALA A 10 -9.70 14.36 26.55
N ALA A 11 -10.89 14.67 27.09
CA ALA A 11 -12.08 13.83 26.96
C ALA A 11 -13.18 14.38 26.04
N ASN A 12 -12.97 15.53 25.37
CA ASN A 12 -14.03 16.22 24.60
C ASN A 12 -13.75 16.38 23.10
N ALA A 13 -12.90 15.54 22.51
CA ALA A 13 -12.62 15.53 21.06
C ALA A 13 -13.29 14.36 20.30
N LEU A 14 -14.44 13.86 20.79
CA LEU A 14 -15.15 12.71 20.21
C LEU A 14 -16.61 12.97 19.82
N GLN A 15 -17.05 14.23 19.75
CA GLN A 15 -18.46 14.53 19.49
C GLN A 15 -18.66 15.80 18.65
N SER A 16 -18.10 15.82 17.43
CA SER A 16 -18.47 16.79 16.39
C SER A 16 -17.79 16.43 15.06
N VAL A 17 -18.28 15.42 14.35
CA VAL A 17 -18.17 15.28 12.87
C VAL A 17 -19.11 14.15 12.45
N ALA A 18 -20.40 14.35 12.70
CA ALA A 18 -21.46 13.49 12.22
C ALA A 18 -22.65 14.37 11.82
N GLU A 19 -22.43 15.31 10.90
CA GLU A 19 -23.48 16.01 10.16
C GLU A 19 -22.86 16.91 9.10
N ALA A 20 -23.55 17.02 7.96
CA ALA A 20 -23.23 17.82 6.76
C ALA A 20 -22.30 17.18 5.72
N SER A 21 -22.89 16.33 4.86
CA SER A 21 -22.66 16.39 3.40
C SER A 21 -23.78 15.65 2.66
N LYS A 22 -24.88 16.36 2.38
CA LYS A 22 -25.77 16.04 1.26
C LYS A 22 -25.23 16.74 0.01
N PRO A 23 -25.36 16.14 -1.20
CA PRO A 23 -24.72 16.63 -2.41
C PRO A 23 -25.58 17.70 -3.09
N THR A 24 -24.95 18.75 -3.62
CA THR A 24 -25.58 19.71 -4.53
C THR A 24 -25.00 19.52 -5.93
N ALA A 25 -25.84 19.13 -6.87
CA ALA A 25 -25.51 19.01 -8.29
C ALA A 25 -25.38 20.38 -8.95
N LYS A 26 -24.42 20.54 -9.88
CA LYS A 26 -24.55 21.55 -10.95
C LYS A 26 -23.82 21.18 -12.25
N ALA A 27 -24.67 20.94 -13.25
CA ALA A 27 -24.62 21.15 -14.70
C ALA A 27 -23.30 21.23 -15.50
N LEU A 28 -23.35 20.49 -16.62
CA LEU A 28 -22.55 20.59 -17.85
C LEU A 28 -22.64 21.98 -18.51
N SER A 29 -21.57 22.39 -19.20
CA SER A 29 -21.69 23.16 -20.45
C SER A 29 -20.65 22.69 -21.48
N LYS A 30 -21.15 22.37 -22.68
CA LYS A 30 -20.40 22.03 -23.90
C LYS A 30 -19.85 23.31 -24.56
N ALA A 31 -18.71 23.20 -25.25
CA ALA A 31 -18.43 23.96 -26.47
C ALA A 31 -17.33 23.28 -27.31
N THR A 32 -17.61 23.15 -28.61
CA THR A 32 -16.74 22.83 -29.76
C THR A 32 -17.24 23.70 -30.92
N PRO A 33 -16.62 23.77 -32.13
CA PRO A 33 -15.22 23.68 -32.56
C PRO A 33 -14.78 24.93 -33.37
N ALA A 34 -13.49 25.07 -33.70
CA ALA A 34 -13.07 25.82 -34.90
C ALA A 34 -11.79 25.23 -35.52
N GLN A 35 -11.82 25.11 -36.85
CA GLN A 35 -10.87 24.46 -37.74
C GLN A 35 -9.79 25.41 -38.28
N VAL A 36 -8.61 24.82 -38.52
CA VAL A 36 -7.74 24.90 -39.73
C VAL A 36 -7.35 26.27 -40.30
N ARG A 37 -6.04 26.55 -40.31
CA ARG A 37 -5.33 27.02 -41.52
C ARG A 37 -3.83 26.70 -41.49
N ALA A 38 -3.32 26.24 -42.63
CA ALA A 38 -1.92 25.96 -42.93
C ALA A 38 -1.22 27.17 -43.57
N ALA A 39 0.11 27.30 -43.41
CA ALA A 39 1.05 27.65 -44.49
C ALA A 39 2.53 27.79 -44.00
N ALA A 40 3.41 27.16 -44.77
CA ALA A 40 4.74 27.61 -45.23
C ALA A 40 5.93 27.82 -44.26
N THR A 41 6.80 26.82 -44.26
CA THR A 41 8.28 26.84 -44.42
C THR A 41 9.07 28.15 -44.27
N LYS A 42 10.11 28.11 -43.43
CA LYS A 42 11.46 28.61 -43.73
C LYS A 42 12.53 27.87 -42.93
N THR A 43 13.50 27.37 -43.67
CA THR A 43 14.72 26.65 -43.30
C THR A 43 15.73 27.60 -42.62
N VAL A 44 16.23 27.23 -41.44
CA VAL A 44 17.50 27.77 -40.91
C VAL A 44 18.27 26.60 -40.27
N SER A 45 19.46 26.37 -40.82
CA SER A 45 20.43 25.36 -40.42
C SER A 45 20.92 25.58 -38.99
N LYS A 46 20.87 24.55 -38.14
CA LYS A 46 21.42 24.54 -36.79
C LYS A 46 22.75 23.76 -36.79
N PRO A 47 23.84 24.28 -36.20
CA PRO A 47 25.12 23.58 -36.18
C PRO A 47 25.09 22.40 -35.20
N THR A 48 25.80 21.35 -35.61
CA THR A 48 26.04 20.08 -34.91
C THR A 48 26.64 20.28 -33.51
N PRO A 49 26.04 19.76 -32.43
CA PRO A 49 26.75 19.58 -31.18
C PRO A 49 27.61 18.32 -31.26
N GLN A 50 28.90 18.50 -31.00
CA GLN A 50 29.91 17.45 -30.93
C GLN A 50 29.53 16.41 -29.87
N THR A 51 29.55 15.14 -30.27
CA THR A 51 29.36 13.98 -29.40
C THR A 51 30.58 13.83 -28.49
N THR A 52 30.52 14.36 -27.28
CA THR A 52 31.40 13.93 -26.19
C THR A 52 30.82 12.64 -25.59
N THR A 53 31.38 11.51 -26.00
CA THR A 53 31.16 10.21 -25.35
C THR A 53 31.75 10.28 -23.94
N SER A 54 30.92 10.66 -22.96
CA SER A 54 31.23 10.45 -21.54
C SER A 54 30.94 8.99 -21.21
N ALA A 55 31.98 8.25 -20.86
CA ALA A 55 31.86 6.89 -20.34
C ALA A 55 31.02 6.91 -19.06
N GLN A 56 29.78 6.42 -19.13
CA GLN A 56 28.92 6.27 -17.98
C GLN A 56 29.42 5.12 -17.11
N THR A 57 29.95 5.45 -15.92
CA THR A 57 30.12 4.50 -14.83
C THR A 57 28.74 3.91 -14.47
N PRO A 58 28.58 2.58 -14.35
CA PRO A 58 27.32 2.00 -13.93
C PRO A 58 26.96 2.49 -12.53
N GLN A 59 25.91 3.32 -12.43
CA GLN A 59 25.35 3.74 -11.15
C GLN A 59 24.78 2.51 -10.44
N LEU A 60 25.48 2.03 -9.39
CA LEU A 60 24.93 1.06 -8.46
C LEU A 60 23.69 1.69 -7.82
N THR A 61 22.52 1.16 -8.15
CA THR A 61 21.27 1.60 -7.51
C THR A 61 21.33 1.20 -6.03
N PRO A 62 21.14 2.15 -5.09
CA PRO A 62 21.23 1.84 -3.67
C PRO A 62 20.14 0.84 -3.30
N THR A 63 20.57 -0.32 -2.79
CA THR A 63 19.67 -1.40 -2.38
C THR A 63 19.32 -1.22 -0.90
N PRO A 64 18.05 -1.41 -0.51
CA PRO A 64 17.63 -1.36 0.89
C PRO A 64 18.43 -2.35 1.75
N GLU A 65 18.88 -1.89 2.92
CA GLU A 65 19.62 -2.71 3.87
C GLU A 65 18.77 -3.86 4.42
N THR A 66 19.42 -4.98 4.78
CA THR A 66 18.76 -6.12 5.44
C THR A 66 19.14 -6.16 6.92
N LEU A 67 18.17 -5.98 7.81
CA LEU A 67 18.40 -5.85 9.25
C LEU A 67 17.60 -6.89 10.06
N PRO A 68 18.22 -7.60 11.02
CA PRO A 68 17.52 -8.42 12.00
C PRO A 68 17.22 -7.63 13.29
N PHE A 69 16.12 -7.99 13.98
CA PHE A 69 15.80 -7.45 15.30
C PHE A 69 15.30 -8.58 16.21
N PRO A 70 15.91 -8.78 17.40
CA PRO A 70 15.52 -9.86 18.30
C PRO A 70 14.17 -9.63 18.98
N THR A 71 13.74 -8.37 19.11
CA THR A 71 12.48 -7.99 19.78
C THR A 71 11.78 -6.83 19.10
N SER A 72 10.48 -6.69 19.32
CA SER A 72 9.69 -5.53 18.91
C SER A 72 10.23 -4.21 19.46
N ALA A 73 10.76 -4.22 20.70
CA ALA A 73 11.41 -3.06 21.31
C ALA A 73 12.66 -2.62 20.52
N SER A 74 13.54 -3.56 20.14
CA SER A 74 14.73 -3.22 19.36
C SER A 74 14.40 -2.64 17.97
N PHE A 75 13.34 -3.13 17.33
CA PHE A 75 12.87 -2.57 16.06
C PHE A 75 12.22 -1.19 16.23
N THR A 76 11.46 -1.00 17.31
CA THR A 76 10.86 0.30 17.67
C THR A 76 11.95 1.36 17.89
N SER A 77 13.00 1.06 18.65
CA SER A 77 14.12 1.98 18.86
C SER A 77 14.83 2.34 17.57
N TRP A 78 14.99 1.38 16.65
CA TRP A 78 15.56 1.65 15.34
C TRP A 78 14.65 2.57 14.50
N LEU A 79 13.34 2.33 14.49
CA LEU A 79 12.39 3.22 13.81
C LEU A 79 12.43 4.63 14.41
N ALA A 80 12.46 4.77 15.73
CA ALA A 80 12.57 6.08 16.39
C ALA A 80 13.75 6.91 15.85
N ALA A 81 14.91 6.27 15.68
CA ALA A 81 16.12 6.94 15.19
C ALA A 81 16.17 7.13 13.65
N ASN A 82 15.52 6.26 12.86
CA ASN A 82 15.80 6.14 11.43
C ASN A 82 14.59 6.31 10.49
N HIS A 83 13.36 6.42 11.01
CA HIS A 83 12.14 6.39 10.20
C HIS A 83 12.06 7.53 9.17
N SER A 84 12.66 8.69 9.46
CA SER A 84 12.66 9.87 8.59
C SER A 84 13.87 9.92 7.64
N THR A 85 14.97 9.27 8.01
CA THR A 85 16.25 9.29 7.26
C THR A 85 16.44 8.08 6.35
N THR A 86 15.53 7.11 6.39
CA THR A 86 15.59 5.88 5.58
C THR A 86 14.45 5.81 4.55
N PRO A 87 14.45 6.66 3.51
CA PRO A 87 13.34 6.75 2.53
C PRO A 87 13.22 5.50 1.64
N LEU A 88 14.32 4.77 1.48
CA LEU A 88 14.29 3.47 0.82
C LEU A 88 13.69 2.41 1.73
N GLY A 89 13.56 2.59 3.04
CA GLY A 89 13.17 1.53 3.97
C GLY A 89 14.18 0.39 4.07
N ILE A 90 13.78 -0.73 4.67
CA ILE A 90 14.64 -1.90 4.92
C ILE A 90 14.00 -3.22 4.48
N TRP A 91 14.81 -4.27 4.36
CA TRP A 91 14.38 -5.65 4.46
C TRP A 91 14.56 -6.13 5.91
N LEU A 92 13.46 -6.38 6.60
CA LEU A 92 13.47 -6.96 7.94
C LEU A 92 13.70 -8.46 7.84
N LYS A 93 14.80 -8.96 8.41
CA LYS A 93 15.12 -10.39 8.50
C LYS A 93 14.42 -11.00 9.71
N ILE A 94 13.38 -11.79 9.47
CA ILE A 94 12.52 -12.40 10.49
C ILE A 94 12.78 -13.90 10.55
N SER A 95 12.97 -14.42 11.76
CA SER A 95 13.15 -15.87 11.96
C SER A 95 11.83 -16.62 11.75
N LYS A 96 11.91 -17.82 11.19
CA LYS A 96 10.74 -18.71 11.06
C LYS A 96 10.42 -19.30 12.43
N LYS A 97 9.13 -19.58 12.68
CA LYS A 97 8.62 -20.06 13.97
C LYS A 97 9.39 -21.26 14.55
N ASN A 98 9.91 -22.16 13.72
CA ASN A 98 10.60 -23.38 14.15
C ASN A 98 12.12 -23.23 14.30
N SER A 99 12.66 -22.01 14.17
CA SER A 99 14.11 -21.78 14.21
C SER A 99 14.68 -21.68 15.64
N ASN A 100 13.84 -21.45 16.66
CA ASN A 100 14.23 -21.11 18.03
C ASN A 100 15.14 -19.87 18.15
N ILE A 101 15.24 -19.06 17.10
CA ILE A 101 16.05 -17.83 17.09
C ILE A 101 15.17 -16.66 17.52
N PRO A 102 15.56 -15.89 18.56
CA PRO A 102 14.86 -14.67 18.96
C PRO A 102 14.73 -13.70 17.79
N SER A 103 13.50 -13.29 17.48
CA SER A 103 13.20 -12.37 16.40
C SER A 103 11.86 -11.70 16.64
N VAL A 104 11.76 -10.43 16.26
CA VAL A 104 10.46 -9.74 16.16
C VAL A 104 9.53 -10.52 15.23
N SER A 105 8.31 -10.80 15.67
CA SER A 105 7.32 -11.44 14.80
C SER A 105 6.82 -10.44 13.74
N TYR A 106 6.25 -10.96 12.65
CA TYR A 106 5.65 -10.11 11.63
C TYR A 106 4.55 -9.21 12.20
N ASP A 107 3.69 -9.74 13.07
CA ASP A 107 2.57 -8.99 13.65
C ASP A 107 3.05 -7.87 14.58
N GLU A 108 4.12 -8.11 15.35
CA GLU A 108 4.75 -7.05 16.14
C GLU A 108 5.44 -6.03 15.25
N ALA A 109 6.13 -6.46 14.18
CA ALA A 109 6.83 -5.56 13.28
C ALA A 109 5.88 -4.61 12.56
N ILE A 110 4.71 -5.09 12.10
CA ILE A 110 3.71 -4.20 11.48
C ILE A 110 3.13 -3.21 12.50
N ASP A 111 2.91 -3.62 13.75
CA ASP A 111 2.44 -2.71 14.79
C ASP A 111 3.47 -1.59 15.04
N CYS A 112 4.75 -1.93 15.16
CA CYS A 112 5.83 -0.96 15.30
C CYS A 112 5.90 -0.03 14.08
N ALA A 113 5.81 -0.57 12.86
CA ALA A 113 5.88 0.22 11.64
C ALA A 113 4.72 1.23 11.53
N LEU A 114 3.49 0.83 11.89
CA LEU A 114 2.33 1.72 11.85
C LEU A 114 2.49 2.93 12.78
N CYS A 115 3.11 2.74 13.95
CA CYS A 115 3.40 3.84 14.89
C CYS A 115 4.23 4.96 14.27
N TYR A 116 5.09 4.65 13.29
CA TYR A 116 5.97 5.62 12.61
C TYR A 116 5.54 5.98 11.19
N GLY A 117 4.33 5.58 10.77
CA GLY A 117 3.83 5.87 9.41
C GLY A 117 4.46 5.00 8.32
N TRP A 118 5.02 3.85 8.71
CA TRP A 118 5.59 2.85 7.82
C TRP A 118 4.58 1.73 7.51
N ILE A 119 4.89 0.92 6.51
CA ILE A 119 4.07 -0.21 6.08
C ILE A 119 4.95 -1.35 5.55
N ASP A 120 4.45 -2.57 5.65
CA ASP A 120 5.05 -3.74 5.05
C ASP A 120 4.80 -3.80 3.53
N GLY A 121 5.63 -4.58 2.83
CA GLY A 121 5.50 -4.79 1.40
C GLY A 121 5.85 -6.21 1.00
N GLN A 122 6.80 -6.35 0.08
CA GLN A 122 7.20 -7.64 -0.45
C GLN A 122 7.75 -8.57 0.62
N ARG A 123 7.41 -9.86 0.52
CA ARG A 123 8.01 -10.93 1.29
C ARG A 123 8.92 -11.77 0.39
N LYS A 124 10.08 -12.19 0.89
CA LYS A 124 11.01 -13.10 0.19
C LYS A 124 11.47 -14.19 1.13
N ALA A 125 11.61 -15.42 0.63
CA ALA A 125 12.36 -16.44 1.36
C ALA A 125 13.84 -16.06 1.37
N LEU A 126 14.54 -16.31 2.48
CA LEU A 126 15.99 -16.14 2.57
C LEU A 126 16.68 -17.50 2.59
N ASP A 127 16.38 -18.30 3.61
CA ASP A 127 17.00 -19.61 3.84
C ASP A 127 16.04 -20.52 4.65
N SER A 128 16.53 -21.63 5.21
CA SER A 128 15.73 -22.56 6.01
C SER A 128 15.22 -21.93 7.31
N LEU A 129 15.93 -20.94 7.88
CA LEU A 129 15.69 -20.35 9.19
C LEU A 129 15.00 -18.99 9.12
N TYR A 130 15.15 -18.24 8.02
CA TYR A 130 14.70 -16.85 7.91
C TYR A 130 13.86 -16.59 6.66
N PHE A 131 13.07 -15.53 6.74
CA PHE A 131 12.50 -14.86 5.59
C PHE A 131 12.70 -13.35 5.72
N LEU A 132 12.64 -12.64 4.60
CA LEU A 132 12.71 -11.19 4.55
C LEU A 132 11.32 -10.60 4.34
N GLN A 133 11.01 -9.57 5.10
CA GLN A 133 9.81 -8.75 4.93
C GLN A 133 10.23 -7.30 4.66
N ARG A 134 9.78 -6.73 3.55
CA ARG A 134 10.05 -5.33 3.23
C ARG A 134 9.24 -4.43 4.14
N PHE A 135 9.88 -3.40 4.70
CA PHE A 135 9.22 -2.29 5.38
C PHE A 135 9.69 -0.96 4.80
N THR A 136 8.75 -0.05 4.55
CA THR A 136 9.01 1.26 3.94
C THR A 136 8.13 2.33 4.55
N PRO A 137 8.55 3.60 4.55
CA PRO A 137 7.64 4.73 4.77
C PRO A 137 6.44 4.65 3.81
N ARG A 138 5.23 4.96 4.30
CA ARG A 138 4.05 5.04 3.41
C ARG A 138 4.24 6.17 2.41
N ARG A 139 3.86 5.91 1.15
CA ARG A 139 3.85 6.90 0.08
C ARG A 139 2.47 7.56 0.01
N LYS A 140 2.39 8.72 -0.64
CA LYS A 140 1.14 9.51 -0.81
C LYS A 140 -0.09 8.68 -1.21
N ASN A 141 0.09 7.63 -2.00
CA ASN A 141 -1.02 6.78 -2.50
C ASN A 141 -1.03 5.36 -1.91
N SER A 142 -0.30 5.12 -0.82
CA SER A 142 -0.28 3.80 -0.17
C SER A 142 -1.67 3.46 0.38
N MET A 143 -2.25 2.36 -0.10
CA MET A 143 -3.57 1.89 0.32
C MET A 143 -3.59 1.51 1.80
N TRP A 144 -4.79 1.56 2.40
CA TRP A 144 -5.06 1.07 3.74
C TRP A 144 -5.93 -0.19 3.67
N SER A 145 -5.71 -1.11 4.60
CA SER A 145 -6.58 -2.26 4.84
C SER A 145 -7.36 -2.02 6.12
N LYS A 146 -8.56 -2.60 6.24
CA LYS A 146 -9.36 -2.48 7.47
C LYS A 146 -8.59 -3.03 8.68
N ARG A 147 -7.84 -4.13 8.49
CA ARG A 147 -6.94 -4.67 9.52
C ARG A 147 -5.93 -3.63 10.04
N ASN A 148 -5.32 -2.84 9.16
CA ASN A 148 -4.35 -1.83 9.58
C ASN A 148 -5.04 -0.62 10.23
N VAL A 149 -6.26 -0.29 9.80
CA VAL A 149 -7.11 0.71 10.48
C VAL A 149 -7.43 0.27 11.91
N GLU A 150 -7.84 -0.99 12.10
CA GLU A 150 -8.10 -1.58 13.42
C GLU A 150 -6.86 -1.59 14.30
N LYS A 151 -5.70 -1.98 13.75
CA LYS A 151 -4.42 -1.93 14.45
C LYS A 151 -4.07 -0.51 14.90
N VAL A 152 -4.22 0.48 14.02
CA VAL A 152 -4.00 1.89 14.39
C VAL A 152 -4.94 2.32 15.52
N ALA A 153 -6.22 1.94 15.47
CA ALA A 153 -7.16 2.26 16.54
C ALA A 153 -6.69 1.67 17.89
N ALA A 154 -6.30 0.39 17.91
CA ALA A 154 -5.78 -0.27 19.10
C ALA A 154 -4.46 0.37 19.60
N LEU A 155 -3.54 0.70 18.70
CA LEU A 155 -2.26 1.35 19.01
C LEU A 155 -2.46 2.77 19.54
N THR A 156 -3.46 3.49 19.03
CA THR A 156 -3.82 4.83 19.50
C THR A 156 -4.37 4.76 20.92
N LEU A 157 -5.29 3.82 21.19
CA LEU A 157 -5.83 3.59 22.54
C LEU A 157 -4.72 3.18 23.53
N ALA A 158 -3.72 2.44 23.07
CA ALA A 158 -2.57 2.05 23.87
C ALA A 158 -1.51 3.16 24.02
N GLY A 159 -1.71 4.34 23.42
CA GLY A 159 -0.75 5.46 23.47
C GLY A 159 0.59 5.16 22.78
N ARG A 160 0.61 4.22 21.82
CA ARG A 160 1.84 3.78 21.13
C ARG A 160 2.10 4.51 19.81
N MET A 161 1.12 5.25 19.29
CA MET A 161 1.25 5.96 18.02
C MET A 161 2.15 7.18 18.18
N GLU A 162 3.16 7.28 17.33
CA GLU A 162 4.05 8.45 17.30
C GLU A 162 3.54 9.50 16.32
N GLU A 163 4.08 10.72 16.40
CA GLU A 163 3.67 11.85 15.56
C GLU A 163 3.70 11.52 14.06
N ALA A 164 4.75 10.83 13.60
CA ALA A 164 4.87 10.43 12.20
C ALA A 164 3.76 9.46 11.75
N GLY A 165 3.35 8.53 12.61
CA GLY A 165 2.24 7.61 12.34
C GLY A 165 0.90 8.35 12.32
N LEU A 166 0.64 9.18 13.31
CA LEU A 166 -0.58 10.00 13.37
C LEU A 166 -0.70 10.95 12.16
N ALA A 167 0.41 11.53 11.72
CA ALA A 167 0.44 12.38 10.53
C ALA A 167 0.05 11.62 9.25
N GLU A 168 0.50 10.36 9.08
CA GLU A 168 0.08 9.54 7.94
C GLU A 168 -1.38 9.11 8.02
N VAL A 169 -1.89 8.82 9.22
CA VAL A 169 -3.32 8.56 9.46
C VAL A 169 -4.16 9.77 9.03
N LYS A 170 -3.78 10.96 9.49
CA LYS A 170 -4.46 12.21 9.12
C LYS A 170 -4.47 12.44 7.60
N ARG A 171 -3.32 12.28 6.94
CA ARG A 171 -3.23 12.38 5.46
C ARG A 171 -4.17 11.40 4.77
N ALA A 172 -4.24 10.16 5.25
CA ALA A 172 -5.10 9.14 4.66
C ALA A 172 -6.60 9.40 4.89
N GLN A 173 -6.96 10.05 5.99
CA GLN A 173 -8.32 10.53 6.23
C GLN A 173 -8.66 11.68 5.29
N GLU A 174 -7.77 12.68 5.19
CA GLU A 174 -7.96 13.86 4.33
C GLU A 174 -8.10 13.50 2.84
N ASP A 175 -7.38 12.49 2.35
CA ASP A 175 -7.47 12.02 0.96
C ASP A 175 -8.46 10.85 0.73
N GLY A 176 -9.17 10.45 1.79
CA GLY A 176 -10.19 9.40 1.81
C GLY A 176 -9.67 7.98 1.57
N ARG A 177 -8.35 7.74 1.58
CA ARG A 177 -7.80 6.36 1.55
C ARG A 177 -8.18 5.57 2.80
N TRP A 178 -8.38 6.26 3.91
CA TRP A 178 -8.82 5.68 5.18
C TRP A 178 -10.20 5.02 5.04
N ASP A 179 -11.19 5.75 4.52
CA ASP A 179 -12.55 5.24 4.37
C ASP A 179 -12.66 4.15 3.29
N ARG A 180 -11.77 4.19 2.30
CA ARG A 180 -11.67 3.17 1.24
C ARG A 180 -10.77 1.99 1.63
N ALA A 181 -10.55 1.77 2.92
CA ALA A 181 -9.74 0.66 3.38
C ALA A 181 -10.36 -0.67 2.94
N TYR A 182 -9.57 -1.51 2.26
CA TYR A 182 -10.07 -2.77 1.70
C TYR A 182 -10.20 -3.86 2.77
N ASP A 183 -11.17 -4.75 2.56
CA ASP A 183 -11.47 -5.87 3.44
C ASP A 183 -10.34 -6.91 3.51
N GLY A 184 -10.27 -7.59 4.65
CA GLY A 184 -9.42 -8.76 4.82
C GLY A 184 -9.93 -9.98 4.07
N ALA A 185 -9.08 -11.02 3.98
CA ALA A 185 -9.36 -12.23 3.20
C ALA A 185 -10.63 -13.00 3.58
N SER A 186 -11.10 -12.85 4.82
CA SER A 186 -12.31 -13.53 5.31
C SER A 186 -13.60 -12.91 4.78
N MET A 187 -13.60 -11.60 4.50
CA MET A 187 -14.80 -10.84 4.11
C MET A 187 -14.83 -10.50 2.61
N MET A 188 -13.76 -10.82 1.88
CA MET A 188 -13.65 -10.45 0.48
C MET A 188 -14.42 -11.43 -0.41
N GLU A 189 -15.53 -10.94 -0.95
CA GLU A 189 -16.36 -11.67 -1.90
C GLU A 189 -15.77 -11.62 -3.31
N MET A 190 -16.18 -12.56 -4.14
CA MET A 190 -15.79 -12.61 -5.54
C MET A 190 -16.56 -11.54 -6.32
N PRO A 191 -15.88 -10.59 -6.99
CA PRO A 191 -16.55 -9.62 -7.83
C PRO A 191 -17.30 -10.30 -8.98
N GLU A 192 -18.49 -9.79 -9.29
CA GLU A 192 -19.38 -10.35 -10.30
C GLU A 192 -18.73 -10.43 -11.69
N ASP A 193 -18.05 -9.36 -12.11
CA ASP A 193 -17.37 -9.29 -13.40
C ASP A 193 -16.24 -10.33 -13.55
N PHE A 194 -15.51 -10.63 -12.47
CA PHE A 194 -14.55 -11.73 -12.46
C PHE A 194 -15.25 -13.09 -12.46
N GLY A 195 -16.35 -13.23 -11.71
CA GLY A 195 -17.15 -14.45 -11.66
C GLY A 195 -17.71 -14.85 -13.03
N ILE A 196 -18.21 -13.89 -13.81
CA ILE A 196 -18.74 -14.10 -15.16
C ILE A 196 -17.65 -14.66 -16.09
N VAL A 197 -16.49 -14.01 -16.15
CA VAL A 197 -15.40 -14.45 -17.05
C VAL A 197 -14.79 -15.78 -16.59
N LEU A 198 -14.65 -15.98 -15.27
CA LEU A 198 -14.18 -17.24 -14.72
C LEU A 198 -15.15 -18.39 -15.03
N ALA A 199 -16.45 -18.16 -14.96
CA ALA A 199 -17.47 -19.18 -15.24
C ALA A 199 -17.45 -19.66 -16.69
N ALA A 200 -17.04 -18.80 -17.64
CA ALA A 200 -16.89 -19.14 -19.04
C ALA A 200 -15.70 -20.07 -19.34
N ASN A 201 -14.75 -20.23 -18.40
CA ASN A 201 -13.58 -21.09 -18.56
C ASN A 201 -13.58 -22.22 -17.51
N HIS A 202 -14.04 -23.40 -17.92
CA HIS A 202 -14.18 -24.56 -17.02
C HIS A 202 -12.88 -24.99 -16.34
N LYS A 203 -11.73 -24.90 -17.03
CA LYS A 203 -10.43 -25.27 -16.46
C LYS A 203 -10.02 -24.28 -15.37
N ALA A 204 -10.08 -22.98 -15.66
CA ALA A 204 -9.78 -21.92 -14.71
C ALA A 204 -10.72 -21.98 -13.49
N LYS A 205 -12.03 -22.18 -13.71
CA LYS A 205 -13.02 -22.36 -12.65
C LYS A 205 -12.70 -23.56 -11.77
N GLY A 206 -12.43 -24.71 -12.37
CA GLY A 206 -12.09 -25.93 -11.62
C GLY A 206 -10.81 -25.77 -10.80
N PHE A 207 -9.80 -25.07 -11.32
CA PHE A 207 -8.60 -24.76 -10.54
C PHE A 207 -8.89 -23.76 -9.41
N TRP A 208 -9.64 -22.69 -9.67
CA TRP A 208 -10.07 -21.72 -8.67
C TRP A 208 -10.80 -22.36 -7.49
N GLU A 209 -11.72 -23.29 -7.76
CA GLU A 209 -12.48 -24.02 -6.74
C GLU A 209 -11.60 -24.87 -5.81
N ARG A 210 -10.44 -25.32 -6.29
CA ARG A 210 -9.43 -26.02 -5.48
C ARG A 210 -8.52 -25.09 -4.67
N LEU A 211 -8.47 -23.80 -4.99
CA LEU A 211 -7.65 -22.85 -4.26
C LEU A 211 -8.23 -22.56 -2.87
N GLY A 212 -7.38 -22.61 -1.84
CA GLY A 212 -7.72 -22.13 -0.51
C GLY A 212 -7.86 -20.59 -0.46
N LYS A 213 -8.50 -20.09 0.61
CA LYS A 213 -8.82 -18.66 0.81
C LYS A 213 -7.62 -17.73 0.61
N THR A 214 -6.43 -18.11 1.10
CA THR A 214 -5.21 -17.30 0.99
C THR A 214 -4.79 -17.05 -0.47
N LYS A 215 -4.86 -18.08 -1.31
CA LYS A 215 -4.47 -17.97 -2.73
C LYS A 215 -5.50 -17.14 -3.50
N ARG A 216 -6.80 -17.36 -3.24
CA ARG A 216 -7.89 -16.57 -3.85
C ARG A 216 -7.79 -15.09 -3.48
N TYR A 217 -7.50 -14.78 -2.22
CA TYR A 217 -7.42 -13.41 -1.72
C TYR A 217 -6.46 -12.53 -2.50
N ALA A 218 -5.31 -13.06 -2.93
CA ALA A 218 -4.34 -12.30 -3.73
C ALA A 218 -4.95 -11.75 -5.04
N PHE A 219 -5.77 -12.58 -5.73
CA PHE A 219 -6.50 -12.17 -6.92
C PHE A 219 -7.56 -11.13 -6.58
N LEU A 220 -8.38 -11.39 -5.56
CA LEU A 220 -9.50 -10.53 -5.19
C LEU A 220 -9.03 -9.13 -4.76
N VAL A 221 -7.97 -9.03 -3.95
CA VAL A 221 -7.39 -7.73 -3.56
C VAL A 221 -6.86 -6.99 -4.78
N LYS A 222 -6.18 -7.68 -5.70
CA LYS A 222 -5.65 -7.01 -6.90
C LYS A 222 -6.78 -6.45 -7.76
N LEU A 223 -7.89 -7.18 -7.89
CA LEU A 223 -9.08 -6.69 -8.58
C LEU A 223 -9.69 -5.51 -7.82
N ALA A 224 -9.99 -5.65 -6.53
CA ALA A 224 -10.61 -4.62 -5.70
C ALA A 224 -9.80 -3.30 -5.66
N THR A 225 -8.47 -3.39 -5.74
CA THR A 225 -7.58 -2.21 -5.75
C THR A 225 -7.31 -1.65 -7.15
N THR A 226 -7.70 -2.34 -8.23
CA THR A 226 -7.54 -1.85 -9.60
C THR A 226 -8.71 -0.96 -10.00
N LYS A 227 -8.50 0.36 -9.94
CA LYS A 227 -9.56 1.37 -10.16
C LYS A 227 -9.96 1.59 -11.62
N ARG A 228 -9.02 1.49 -12.56
CA ARG A 228 -9.29 1.78 -13.99
C ARG A 228 -10.01 0.58 -14.61
N ALA A 229 -11.21 0.79 -15.15
CA ALA A 229 -12.05 -0.26 -15.73
C ALA A 229 -11.31 -1.08 -16.82
N GLU A 230 -10.63 -0.40 -17.74
CA GLU A 230 -9.83 -1.06 -18.79
C GLU A 230 -8.72 -1.94 -18.22
N THR A 231 -8.02 -1.45 -17.20
CA THR A 231 -6.95 -2.22 -16.54
C THR A 231 -7.53 -3.40 -15.77
N ARG A 232 -8.72 -3.23 -15.18
CA ARG A 232 -9.43 -4.28 -14.46
C ARG A 232 -9.87 -5.40 -15.41
N ALA A 233 -10.49 -5.07 -16.55
CA ALA A 233 -10.88 -6.03 -17.56
C ALA A 233 -9.68 -6.83 -18.10
N ARG A 234 -8.57 -6.15 -18.42
CA ARG A 234 -7.32 -6.83 -18.82
C ARG A 234 -6.82 -7.79 -17.75
N LYS A 235 -6.79 -7.35 -16.47
CA LYS A 235 -6.36 -8.20 -15.34
C LYS A 235 -7.25 -9.41 -15.14
N ILE A 236 -8.56 -9.27 -15.31
CA ILE A 236 -9.49 -10.40 -15.24
C ILE A 236 -9.10 -11.45 -16.29
N GLY A 237 -8.84 -11.03 -17.54
CA GLY A 237 -8.36 -11.93 -18.59
C GLY A 237 -7.02 -12.61 -18.24
N GLU A 238 -6.03 -11.83 -17.79
CA GLU A 238 -4.73 -12.35 -17.34
C GLU A 238 -4.89 -13.39 -16.22
N PHE A 239 -5.79 -13.15 -15.27
CA PHE A 239 -6.01 -14.02 -14.13
C PHE A 239 -6.69 -15.32 -14.53
N VAL A 240 -7.69 -15.27 -15.41
CA VAL A 240 -8.36 -16.46 -15.93
C VAL A 240 -7.36 -17.33 -16.71
N ALA A 241 -6.51 -16.74 -17.56
CA ALA A 241 -5.47 -17.48 -18.27
C ALA A 241 -4.46 -18.12 -17.29
N LEU A 242 -4.04 -17.39 -16.26
CA LEU A 242 -3.11 -17.90 -15.25
C LEU A 242 -3.72 -19.06 -14.43
N LEU A 243 -5.02 -18.99 -14.14
CA LEU A 243 -5.76 -20.06 -13.46
C LEU A 243 -6.00 -21.27 -14.37
N GLU A 244 -6.25 -21.05 -15.67
CA GLU A 244 -6.36 -22.13 -16.66
C GLU A 244 -5.06 -22.94 -16.74
N ASP A 245 -3.92 -22.26 -16.65
CA ASP A 245 -2.58 -22.85 -16.56
C ASP A 245 -2.29 -23.55 -15.22
N GLY A 246 -3.20 -23.49 -14.25
CA GLY A 246 -2.99 -24.06 -12.91
C GLY A 246 -1.98 -23.31 -12.05
N LYS A 247 -1.74 -22.02 -12.32
CA LYS A 247 -0.77 -21.16 -11.62
C LYS A 247 -1.48 -20.21 -10.64
N THR A 248 -0.72 -19.64 -9.70
CA THR A 248 -1.19 -18.60 -8.78
C THR A 248 -0.33 -17.34 -8.83
N LEU A 249 -0.85 -16.24 -8.28
CA LEU A 249 -0.09 -15.01 -8.02
C LEU A 249 0.98 -15.22 -6.95
#